data_AF-A0A1G3W488-F1
#
_entry.id   AF-A0A1G3W488-F1
#
_cell.length_a   1.000
_cell.length_b   1.000
_cell.length_c   1.000
_cell.angle_alpha   90.00
_cell.angle_beta   90.00
_cell.angle_gamma   90.00
#
_symmetry.space_group_name_H-M   'P 1'
#
loop_
_entity.id
_entity.type
_entity.pdbx_description
1 polymer ?
#
loop_
_entity_poly.entity_id
_entity_poly.type
_entity_poly.pdbx_seq_one_letter_code
_entity_poly.pdbx_strand_id
1 'polypeptide(L)'
;MSFLPNSKLGKISMWLTVIFIIILALFFVAMALNWVSFTEGAWWDLTIAFAAPIAVISLILSVISIMSKDEHSVINYFTIAVGVAVILFLLSQSMFI
;
A
#
# COMPACT_ATOMS: atom_id res chain seq x y z
N MET A 1 0.43 -23.66 1.62
CA MET A 1 0.48 -22.18 1.62
C MET A 1 0.37 -21.71 3.06
N SER A 2 1.35 -20.96 3.57
CA SER A 2 1.25 -20.40 4.92
C SER A 2 0.36 -19.15 4.88
N PHE A 3 -0.33 -18.85 5.98
CA PHE A 3 -1.10 -17.61 6.06
C PHE A 3 -0.16 -16.41 6.23
N LEU A 4 0.73 -16.48 7.22
CA LEU A 4 1.72 -15.45 7.54
C LEU A 4 3.05 -15.68 6.81
N PRO A 5 3.79 -14.60 6.50
CA PRO A 5 5.18 -14.69 6.08
C PRO A 5 6.07 -15.03 7.28
N ASN A 6 6.96 -15.99 7.08
CA ASN A 6 8.03 -16.41 7.99
C ASN A 6 9.30 -15.58 7.79
N SER A 7 9.58 -15.14 6.57
CA SER A 7 10.81 -14.42 6.24
C SER A 7 10.78 -12.98 6.77
N LYS A 8 11.96 -12.43 7.08
CA LYS A 8 12.09 -11.03 7.52
C LYS A 8 11.54 -10.05 6.48
N LEU A 9 11.75 -10.32 5.18
CA LEU A 9 11.29 -9.44 4.08
C LEU A 9 9.77 -9.49 3.95
N GLY A 10 9.17 -10.68 3.96
CA GLY A 10 7.71 -10.83 3.94
C GLY A 10 7.04 -10.17 5.15
N LYS A 11 7.64 -10.27 6.34
CA LYS A 11 7.14 -9.56 7.54
C LYS A 11 7.23 -8.04 7.40
N ILE A 12 8.35 -7.52 6.92
CA ILE A 12 8.50 -6.06 6.67
C ILE A 12 7.47 -5.61 5.64
N SER A 13 7.30 -6.37 4.56
CA SER A 13 6.30 -6.08 3.54
C SER A 13 4.88 -6.04 4.12
N MET A 14 4.51 -7.05 4.91
CA MET A 14 3.22 -7.07 5.62
C MET A 14 3.02 -5.81 6.47
N TRP A 15 4.01 -5.41 7.27
CA TRP A 15 3.91 -4.20 8.10
C TRP A 15 3.82 -2.92 7.26
N LEU A 16 4.53 -2.81 6.15
CA LEU A 16 4.41 -1.68 5.22
C LEU A 16 3.01 -1.62 4.59
N THR A 17 2.43 -2.76 4.22
CA THR A 17 1.04 -2.84 3.75
C THR A 17 0.07 -2.36 4.82
N VAL A 18 0.26 -2.77 6.08
CA VAL A 18 -0.57 -2.32 7.20
C VAL A 18 -0.45 -0.82 7.42
N ILE A 19 0.77 -0.27 7.38
CA ILE A 19 1.01 1.18 7.49
C ILE A 19 0.30 1.93 6.36
N PHE A 20 0.39 1.44 5.12
CA PHE A 20 -0.33 2.00 3.98
C PHE A 20 -1.85 2.06 4.23
N ILE A 21 -2.44 0.96 4.70
CA ILE A 21 -3.88 0.91 5.02
C ILE A 21 -4.23 1.89 6.14
N ILE A 22 -3.39 2.00 7.18
CA ILE A 22 -3.61 2.93 8.29
C ILE A 22 -3.57 4.38 7.80
N ILE A 23 -2.61 4.75 6.95
CA ILE A 23 -2.52 6.11 6.39
C ILE A 23 -3.80 6.47 5.64
N LEU A 24 -4.30 5.56 4.78
CA LEU A 24 -5.56 5.78 4.06
C LEU A 24 -6.75 5.86 5.02
N ALA A 25 -6.84 4.95 5.99
CA ALA A 25 -7.92 4.95 6.97
C ALA A 25 -7.94 6.26 7.77
N LEU A 26 -6.78 6.76 8.21
CA LEU A 26 -6.67 8.03 8.92
C LEU A 26 -7.12 9.21 8.05
N PHE A 27 -6.75 9.23 6.77
CA PHE A 27 -7.23 10.25 5.84
C PHE A 27 -8.76 10.25 5.71
N PHE A 28 -9.37 9.08 5.52
CA PHE A 28 -10.84 8.98 5.42
C PHE A 28 -11.55 9.31 6.73
N VAL A 29 -10.98 8.94 7.89
CA VAL A 29 -11.52 9.34 9.20
C VAL A 29 -11.42 10.85 9.40
N ALA A 30 -10.28 11.45 9.09
CA ALA A 30 -10.11 12.90 9.17
C ALA A 30 -11.09 13.63 8.23
N MET A 31 -11.36 13.07 7.05
CA MET A 31 -12.37 13.60 6.13
C MET A 31 -13.79 13.48 6.70
N ALA A 32 -14.14 12.34 7.29
CA ALA A 32 -15.44 12.14 7.93
C ALA A 32 -15.69 13.10 9.11
N LEU A 33 -14.62 13.55 9.78
CA LEU A 33 -14.67 14.55 10.85
C LEU A 33 -14.64 16.01 10.33
N ASN A 34 -14.65 16.22 9.01
CA ASN A 34 -14.46 17.52 8.36
C ASN A 34 -13.15 18.23 8.74
N TRP A 35 -12.11 17.48 9.10
CA TRP A 35 -10.77 18.05 9.38
C TRP A 35 -9.94 18.25 8.11
N VAL A 36 -10.17 17.41 7.10
CA VAL A 36 -9.55 17.51 5.78
C VAL A 36 -10.63 17.35 4.71
N SER A 37 -10.40 17.92 3.53
CA SER A 37 -11.26 17.73 2.37
C SER A 37 -10.45 17.19 1.20
N PHE A 38 -11.15 16.62 0.22
CA PHE A 38 -10.51 16.08 -0.99
C PHE A 38 -10.03 17.21 -1.92
N THR A 39 -10.77 18.32 -1.97
CA THR A 39 -10.60 19.39 -2.95
C THR A 39 -9.82 20.59 -2.42
N GLU A 40 -9.82 20.83 -1.11
CA GLU A 40 -9.17 21.99 -0.52
C GLU A 40 -7.84 21.58 0.12
N GLY A 41 -6.80 22.40 -0.02
CA GLY A 41 -5.54 22.24 0.71
C GLY A 41 -4.63 21.08 0.25
N ALA A 42 -4.90 20.43 -0.88
CA ALA A 42 -4.07 19.36 -1.46
C ALA A 42 -3.77 18.19 -0.49
N TRP A 43 -4.65 17.96 0.50
CA TRP A 43 -4.46 16.91 1.51
C TRP A 43 -4.45 15.50 0.91
N TRP A 44 -5.24 15.29 -0.16
CA TRP A 44 -5.23 14.05 -0.91
C TRP A 44 -3.88 13.80 -1.59
N ASP A 45 -3.35 14.81 -2.28
CA ASP A 45 -2.08 14.72 -3.00
C ASP A 45 -0.93 14.45 -2.03
N LEU A 46 -0.93 15.11 -0.87
CA LEU A 46 0.04 14.84 0.21
C LEU A 46 -0.07 13.39 0.70
N THR A 47 -1.29 12.91 0.97
CA THR A 47 -1.54 11.55 1.44
C THR A 47 -1.03 10.52 0.44
N ILE A 48 -1.33 10.71 -0.86
CA ILE A 48 -0.86 9.84 -1.92
C ILE A 48 0.66 9.92 -2.09
N ALA A 49 1.26 11.11 -2.00
CA ALA A 49 2.70 11.29 -2.10
C ALA A 49 3.48 10.48 -1.04
N PHE A 50 2.92 10.27 0.15
CA PHE A 50 3.50 9.41 1.18
C PHE A 50 3.06 7.94 1.07
N ALA A 51 1.78 7.69 0.84
CA ALA A 51 1.21 6.34 0.85
C ALA A 51 1.68 5.51 -0.36
N ALA A 52 1.78 6.12 -1.54
CA ALA A 52 2.15 5.42 -2.77
C ALA A 52 3.56 4.81 -2.73
N PRO A 53 4.62 5.55 -2.36
CA PRO A 53 5.96 4.96 -2.21
C PRO A 53 6.00 3.78 -1.23
N ILE A 54 5.27 3.86 -0.12
CA ILE A 54 5.18 2.79 0.89
C ILE A 54 4.59 1.53 0.26
N ALA A 55 3.47 1.67 -0.47
CA ALA A 55 2.82 0.55 -1.16
C ALA A 55 3.73 -0.07 -2.24
N VAL A 56 4.46 0.75 -3.00
CA VAL A 56 5.40 0.28 -4.04
C VAL A 56 6.57 -0.50 -3.42
N ILE A 57 7.18 0.02 -2.35
CA ILE A 57 8.24 -0.69 -1.63
C ILE A 57 7.72 -2.01 -1.08
N SER A 58 6.52 -2.01 -0.50
CA SER A 58 5.86 -3.22 -0.01
C SER A 58 5.68 -4.26 -1.13
N LEU A 59 5.19 -3.84 -2.31
CA LEU A 59 5.06 -4.72 -3.47
C LEU A 59 6.39 -5.36 -3.87
N ILE A 60 7.45 -4.54 -4.00
CA ILE A 60 8.78 -5.02 -4.39
C ILE A 60 9.29 -6.05 -3.37
N LEU A 61 9.16 -5.76 -2.07
CA LEU A 61 9.61 -6.68 -1.02
C LEU A 61 8.82 -7.99 -1.02
N SER A 62 7.51 -7.94 -1.27
CA SER A 62 6.70 -9.17 -1.39
C SER A 62 7.10 -10.00 -2.60
N VAL A 63 7.33 -9.38 -3.76
CA VAL A 63 7.79 -10.08 -4.97
C VAL A 63 9.15 -10.73 -4.73
N ILE A 64 10.10 -10.01 -4.14
CA ILE A 64 11.42 -10.55 -3.77
C ILE A 64 11.27 -11.72 -2.77
N SER A 65 10.35 -11.61 -1.80
CA SER A 65 10.12 -12.69 -0.83
C SER A 65 9.64 -13.98 -1.51
N ILE A 66 8.74 -13.87 -2.48
CA ILE A 66 8.25 -15.02 -3.26
C ILE A 66 9.38 -15.57 -4.13
N MET A 67 10.08 -14.72 -4.90
CA MET A 67 11.05 -15.18 -5.89
C MET A 67 12.38 -15.67 -5.29
N SER A 68 12.88 -15.02 -4.24
CA SER A 68 14.20 -15.34 -3.67
C SER A 68 14.16 -16.30 -2.49
N LYS A 69 13.01 -16.43 -1.82
CA LYS A 69 12.86 -17.29 -0.63
C LYS A 69 11.81 -18.38 -0.78
N ASP A 70 11.24 -18.53 -1.98
CA ASP A 70 10.19 -19.50 -2.30
C ASP A 70 8.99 -19.38 -1.33
N GLU A 71 8.72 -18.16 -0.85
CA GLU A 71 7.79 -17.91 0.24
C GLU A 71 6.38 -17.60 -0.27
N HIS A 72 5.62 -18.67 -0.50
CA HIS A 72 4.23 -18.61 -0.94
C HIS A 72 3.26 -18.45 0.23
N SER A 73 3.22 -17.24 0.81
CA SER A 73 2.25 -16.88 1.85
C SER A 73 1.05 -16.09 1.28
N VAL A 74 -0.15 -16.31 1.84
CA VAL A 74 -1.37 -15.61 1.42
C VAL A 74 -1.20 -14.09 1.55
N ILE A 75 -0.56 -13.63 2.61
CA ILE A 75 -0.28 -12.20 2.82
C ILE A 75 0.65 -11.62 1.75
N ASN A 76 1.68 -12.34 1.31
CA ASN A 76 2.55 -11.83 0.24
C ASN A 76 1.75 -11.60 -1.05
N TYR A 77 0.86 -12.53 -1.41
CA TYR A 77 -0.03 -12.35 -2.56
C TYR A 77 -1.03 -11.21 -2.37
N PHE A 78 -1.61 -11.08 -1.18
CA PHE A 78 -2.49 -9.96 -0.85
C PHE A 78 -1.78 -8.62 -0.98
N THR A 79 -0.57 -8.49 -0.42
CA THR A 79 0.25 -7.28 -0.56
C THR A 79 0.57 -6.97 -2.01
N ILE A 80 0.88 -7.99 -2.83
CA ILE A 80 1.10 -7.78 -4.27
C ILE A 80 -0.17 -7.26 -4.94
N ALA A 81 -1.34 -7.87 -4.65
CA ALA A 81 -2.61 -7.42 -5.21
C ALA A 81 -2.91 -5.96 -4.82
N VAL A 82 -2.68 -5.58 -3.56
CA VAL A 82 -2.82 -4.19 -3.09
C VAL A 82 -1.85 -3.27 -3.83
N GLY A 83 -0.57 -3.63 -3.94
CA GLY A 83 0.41 -2.82 -4.64
C GLY A 83 0.11 -2.64 -6.13
N VAL A 84 -0.38 -3.70 -6.80
CA VAL A 84 -0.83 -3.62 -8.20
C VAL A 84 -2.03 -2.69 -8.32
N ALA A 85 -3.00 -2.77 -7.42
CA ALA A 85 -4.14 -1.85 -7.39
C ALA A 85 -3.69 -0.40 -7.19
N VAL A 86 -2.69 -0.15 -6.35
CA VAL A 86 -2.11 1.20 -6.18
C VAL A 86 -1.44 1.68 -7.45
N ILE A 87 -0.64 0.85 -8.13
CA ILE A 87 0.00 1.23 -9.40
C ILE A 87 -1.06 1.57 -10.45
N LEU A 88 -2.09 0.73 -10.59
CA LEU A 88 -3.21 0.99 -11.50
C LEU A 88 -3.95 2.28 -11.14
N PHE A 89 -4.16 2.52 -9.84
CA PHE A 89 -4.76 3.76 -9.35
C PHE A 89 -3.92 4.98 -9.74
N LEU A 90 -2.61 4.98 -9.49
CA LEU A 90 -1.72 6.09 -9.85
C LEU A 90 -1.69 6.34 -11.37
N LEU A 91 -1.64 5.27 -12.17
CA LEU A 91 -1.71 5.37 -13.62
C LEU A 91 -3.05 5.97 -14.07
N SER A 92 -4.16 5.59 -13.44
CA SER A 92 -5.47 6.16 -13.74
C SER A 92 -5.52 7.66 -13.43
N GLN A 93 -4.98 8.10 -12.29
CA GLN A 93 -4.91 9.53 -11.94
C GLN A 93 -4.10 10.31 -12.99
N SER A 94 -3.01 9.74 -13.49
CA SER A 94 -2.21 10.34 -14.56
C SER A 94 -2.96 10.46 -15.90
N MET A 95 -3.84 9.52 -16.24
CA MET A 95 -4.61 9.56 -17.49
C MET A 95 -5.77 10.56 -17.50
N PHE A 96 -6.17 11.07 -16.33
CA PHE A 96 -7.26 12.04 -16.18
C PHE A 96 -6.78 13.44 -15.76
N ILE A 97 -5.45 13.68 -15.78
CA ILE A 97 -4.81 14.99 -15.72
C ILE A 97 -4.56 15.47 -17.16
#